data_AF-A0AAV4FG93-F1
#
_entry.id   AF-A0AAV4FG93-F1
#
_cell.length_a   1.000
_cell.length_b   1.000
_cell.length_c   1.000
_cell.angle_alpha   90.00
_cell.angle_beta   90.00
_cell.angle_gamma   90.00
#
_symmetry.space_group_name_H-M   'P 1'
#
loop_
_entity.id
_entity.type
_entity.pdbx_description
1 polymer ?
#
loop_
_entity_poly.entity_id
_entity_poly.type
_entity_poly.pdbx_seq_one_letter_code
_entity_poly.pdbx_strand_id
1 'polypeptide(L)'
;MKKRIHRASRWQDWRTVSGMICLPQVCHLQDSLSLDHETQIQSVPQRLLVLVNMIINGPNIKDQAEQSNITQPVLTVAQLLMGNEYKQRRKPKEPSTQIYVKNRQMPLSIYVGMKVHSLTRKRQLVDSLHELGLSESYDSIMDIKTSLANNIINHCLNEGVVCPPQLRTGEFDVGAADNIDDNPSSTTSIGSFHGTGISLFQNCAVTLPNPREKRLWETSD
;
A
#
# COMPACT_ATOMS: atom_id res chain seq x y z
N MET A 1 -32.40 -14.20 36.57
CA MET A 1 -33.18 -13.57 35.48
C MET A 1 -32.40 -13.76 34.18
N LYS A 2 -32.89 -14.63 33.28
CA LYS A 2 -32.20 -14.99 32.03
C LYS A 2 -32.47 -13.92 30.98
N LYS A 3 -31.45 -13.19 30.51
CA LYS A 3 -31.58 -12.31 29.33
C LYS A 3 -31.35 -13.13 28.06
N ARG A 4 -32.36 -13.06 27.19
CA ARG A 4 -32.58 -13.81 25.97
C ARG A 4 -31.61 -13.32 24.90
N ILE A 5 -30.77 -14.20 24.37
CA ILE A 5 -29.93 -13.93 23.19
C ILE A 5 -30.86 -13.95 21.98
N HIS A 6 -31.07 -12.79 21.35
CA HIS A 6 -31.71 -12.72 20.04
C HIS A 6 -30.64 -12.96 18.96
N ARG A 7 -30.79 -14.07 18.23
CA ARG A 7 -30.10 -14.34 16.97
C ARG A 7 -30.85 -13.68 15.81
N ALA A 8 -30.07 -13.21 14.84
CA ALA A 8 -30.40 -12.92 13.45
C ALA A 8 -31.30 -11.71 13.17
N SER A 9 -30.67 -10.57 12.90
CA SER A 9 -31.23 -9.59 11.97
C SER A 9 -30.64 -9.85 10.59
N ARG A 10 -31.54 -10.28 9.69
CA ARG A 10 -31.37 -10.47 8.25
C ARG A 10 -30.64 -9.25 7.64
N TRP A 11 -29.46 -9.49 7.07
CA TRP A 11 -28.74 -8.53 6.22
C TRP A 11 -29.69 -8.10 5.10
N GLN A 12 -30.23 -6.87 5.18
CA GLN A 12 -31.05 -6.29 4.12
C GLN A 12 -30.13 -5.70 3.05
N ASP A 13 -30.47 -6.04 1.80
CA ASP A 13 -29.93 -5.61 0.51
C ASP A 13 -29.07 -4.32 0.52
N TRP A 14 -27.79 -4.46 0.20
CA TRP A 14 -26.90 -3.36 -0.20
C TRP A 14 -27.19 -2.81 -1.61
N ARG A 15 -28.26 -3.28 -2.29
CA ARG A 15 -28.59 -2.87 -3.67
C ARG A 15 -29.07 -1.42 -3.79
N THR A 16 -29.37 -0.73 -2.70
CA THR A 16 -29.95 0.62 -2.72
C THR A 16 -28.95 1.74 -2.39
N VAL A 17 -27.66 1.44 -2.21
CA VAL A 17 -26.61 2.46 -1.93
C VAL A 17 -25.75 2.76 -3.18
N SER A 18 -26.26 2.46 -4.38
CA SER A 18 -25.56 2.71 -5.64
C SER A 18 -25.43 4.21 -6.01
N GLY A 19 -25.80 5.14 -5.13
CA GLY A 19 -25.84 6.59 -5.41
C GLY A 19 -24.89 7.47 -4.59
N MET A 20 -24.19 6.93 -3.58
CA MET A 20 -23.31 7.73 -2.71
C MET A 20 -22.10 6.91 -2.28
N ILE A 21 -21.28 6.47 -3.24
CA ILE A 21 -19.86 6.23 -2.93
C ILE A 21 -19.26 7.62 -2.75
N CYS A 22 -19.43 8.17 -1.56
CA CYS A 22 -18.70 9.35 -1.16
C CYS A 22 -17.21 8.97 -1.28
N LEU A 23 -16.44 9.84 -1.92
CA LEU A 23 -15.01 9.74 -2.15
C LEU A 23 -14.06 9.76 -0.91
N PRO A 24 -14.48 9.84 0.38
CA PRO A 24 -13.52 9.89 1.50
C PRO A 24 -12.59 8.69 1.61
N GLN A 25 -12.98 7.51 1.13
CA GLN A 25 -12.14 6.31 1.21
C GLN A 25 -10.87 6.42 0.34
N VAL A 26 -10.90 7.24 -0.72
CA VAL A 26 -9.71 7.52 -1.56
C VAL A 26 -8.76 8.49 -0.85
N CYS A 27 -9.29 9.38 0.00
CA CYS A 27 -8.47 10.30 0.79
C CYS A 27 -7.70 9.56 1.90
N HIS A 28 -8.33 8.62 2.61
CA HIS A 28 -7.68 7.85 3.67
C HIS A 28 -6.63 6.83 3.17
N LEU A 29 -6.68 6.42 1.90
CA LEU A 29 -5.62 5.62 1.27
C LEU A 29 -4.31 6.42 1.04
N GLN A 30 -4.35 7.77 1.14
CA GLN A 30 -3.16 8.60 0.95
C GLN A 30 -2.32 8.76 2.23
N ASP A 31 -2.93 8.56 3.40
CA ASP A 31 -2.25 8.64 4.70
C ASP A 31 -1.48 7.36 5.05
N SER A 32 -1.79 6.24 4.38
CA SER A 32 -1.16 4.93 4.60
C SER A 32 -0.03 4.62 3.62
N LEU A 33 0.39 5.58 2.80
CA LEU A 33 1.56 5.40 1.94
C LEU A 33 2.83 5.45 2.80
N SER A 34 3.26 4.30 3.30
CA SER A 34 4.56 4.10 3.93
C SER A 34 5.50 3.44 2.92
N LEU A 35 6.75 3.92 2.89
CA LEU A 35 7.80 3.27 2.13
C LEU A 35 8.49 2.26 3.04
N ASP A 36 8.13 0.99 2.87
CA ASP A 36 8.66 -0.10 3.68
C ASP A 36 10.17 -0.31 3.44
N HIS A 37 10.93 -0.52 4.51
CA HIS A 37 12.39 -0.64 4.42
C HIS A 37 12.83 -1.92 3.71
N GLU A 38 12.11 -3.03 3.90
CA GLU A 38 12.40 -4.30 3.27
C GLU A 38 12.18 -4.22 1.75
N THR A 39 11.07 -3.61 1.32
CA THR A 39 10.79 -3.39 -0.12
C THR A 39 11.88 -2.56 -0.80
N GLN A 40 12.42 -1.55 -0.10
CA GLN A 40 13.52 -0.75 -0.62
C GLN A 40 14.80 -1.58 -0.79
N ILE A 41 15.18 -2.40 0.19
CA ILE A 41 16.35 -3.28 0.09
C ILE A 41 16.18 -4.25 -1.08
N GLN A 42 15.03 -4.93 -1.16
CA GLN A 42 14.76 -5.93 -2.20
C GLN A 42 14.73 -5.34 -3.61
N SER A 43 14.42 -4.04 -3.75
CA SER A 43 14.37 -3.37 -5.05
C SER A 43 15.75 -3.19 -5.71
N VAL A 44 16.85 -3.28 -4.95
CA VAL A 44 18.20 -2.99 -5.41
C VAL A 44 19.09 -4.23 -5.34
N PRO A 45 19.95 -4.50 -6.34
CA PRO A 45 20.93 -5.58 -6.27
C PRO A 45 21.92 -5.42 -5.10
N GLN A 46 22.15 -6.49 -4.33
CA GLN A 46 23.07 -6.48 -3.17
C GLN A 46 24.47 -5.94 -3.50
N ARG A 47 24.99 -6.23 -4.69
CA ARG A 47 26.31 -5.73 -5.13
C ARG A 47 26.36 -4.21 -5.21
N LEU A 48 25.29 -3.58 -5.70
CA LEU A 48 25.19 -2.12 -5.77
C LEU A 48 25.04 -1.53 -4.36
N LEU A 49 24.26 -2.16 -3.49
CA LEU A 49 24.12 -1.74 -2.09
C LEU A 49 25.46 -1.75 -1.36
N VAL A 50 26.25 -2.82 -1.48
CA VAL A 50 27.58 -2.91 -0.87
C VAL A 50 28.52 -1.84 -1.44
N LEU A 51 28.49 -1.60 -2.75
CA LEU A 51 29.30 -0.54 -3.37
C LEU A 51 28.93 0.85 -2.84
N VAL A 52 27.64 1.21 -2.85
CA VAL A 52 27.18 2.52 -2.37
C VAL A 52 27.42 2.67 -0.88
N ASN A 53 27.28 1.59 -0.09
CA ASN A 53 27.61 1.59 1.33
C ASN A 53 29.09 1.90 1.56
N MET A 54 29.98 1.27 0.78
CA MET A 54 31.43 1.57 0.85
C MET A 54 31.76 3.00 0.41
N ILE A 55 31.01 3.57 -0.53
CA ILE A 55 31.20 4.97 -0.97
C ILE A 55 30.78 5.95 0.13
N ILE A 56 29.64 5.72 0.78
CA ILE A 56 29.06 6.66 1.76
C ILE A 56 29.71 6.52 3.14
N ASN A 57 29.88 5.28 3.61
CA ASN A 57 30.35 4.98 4.98
C ASN A 57 31.82 4.57 5.04
N GLY A 58 32.47 4.39 3.88
CA GLY A 58 33.85 3.91 3.78
C GLY A 58 33.95 2.37 3.70
N PRO A 59 35.12 1.84 3.29
CA PRO A 59 35.33 0.41 3.20
C PRO A 59 35.44 -0.21 4.59
N ASN A 60 34.37 -0.87 5.05
CA ASN A 60 34.34 -1.59 6.32
C ASN A 60 33.98 -3.07 6.08
N ILE A 61 34.88 -3.97 6.49
CA ILE A 61 34.73 -5.43 6.34
C ILE A 61 33.54 -5.95 7.18
N LYS A 62 33.19 -5.28 8.28
CA LYS A 62 32.09 -5.69 9.17
C LYS A 62 30.71 -5.42 8.58
N ASP A 63 30.58 -4.42 7.70
CA ASP A 63 29.29 -3.98 7.17
C ASP A 63 28.89 -4.71 5.87
N GLN A 64 29.76 -5.58 5.34
CA GLN A 64 29.52 -6.30 4.08
C GLN A 64 28.58 -7.51 4.24
N ALA A 65 28.39 -8.01 5.46
CA ALA A 65 27.68 -9.27 5.74
C ALA A 65 26.26 -9.09 6.30
N GLU A 66 25.92 -7.91 6.83
CA GLU A 66 24.66 -7.69 7.54
C GLU A 66 23.75 -6.69 6.81
N GLN A 67 22.58 -7.17 6.35
CA GLN A 67 21.53 -6.32 5.77
C GLN A 67 20.95 -5.31 6.78
N SER A 68 21.15 -5.53 8.09
CA SER A 68 20.67 -4.67 9.18
C SER A 68 21.40 -3.33 9.31
N ASN A 69 22.56 -3.17 8.67
CA ASN A 69 23.37 -1.94 8.81
C ASN A 69 23.24 -0.99 7.59
N ILE A 70 22.31 -1.26 6.66
CA ILE A 70 22.11 -0.42 5.48
C ILE A 70 21.36 0.85 5.90
N THR A 71 22.00 2.01 5.71
CA THR A 71 21.40 3.31 6.05
C THR A 71 20.48 3.83 4.93
N GLN A 72 19.49 4.65 5.28
CA GLN A 72 18.57 5.23 4.29
C GLN A 72 19.27 6.01 3.16
N PRO A 73 20.35 6.78 3.37
CA PRO A 73 21.09 7.42 2.28
C PRO A 73 21.65 6.43 1.26
N VAL A 74 22.11 5.26 1.71
CA VAL A 74 22.59 4.19 0.82
C VAL A 74 21.47 3.66 -0.06
N LEU A 75 20.31 3.38 0.53
CA LEU A 75 19.12 2.96 -0.21
C LEU A 75 18.68 4.01 -1.21
N THR A 76 18.64 5.28 -0.80
CA THR A 76 18.25 6.40 -1.65
C THR A 76 19.17 6.54 -2.86
N VAL A 77 20.49 6.60 -2.64
CA VAL A 77 21.44 6.73 -3.74
C VAL A 77 21.40 5.52 -4.66
N ALA A 78 21.34 4.31 -4.11
CA ALA A 78 21.33 3.10 -4.93
C ALA A 78 20.04 2.97 -5.77
N GLN A 79 18.88 3.33 -5.21
CA GLN A 79 17.63 3.40 -5.97
C GLN A 79 17.67 4.49 -7.04
N LEU A 80 18.19 5.68 -6.73
CA LEU A 80 18.32 6.74 -7.73
C LEU A 80 19.29 6.38 -8.86
N LEU A 81 20.38 5.69 -8.58
CA LEU A 81 21.29 5.17 -9.61
C LEU A 81 20.54 4.19 -10.53
N MET A 82 19.83 3.22 -9.97
CA MET A 82 19.05 2.24 -10.74
C MET A 82 17.89 2.86 -11.53
N GLY A 83 17.21 3.85 -10.97
CA GLY A 83 16.08 4.53 -11.61
C GLY A 83 16.52 5.48 -12.73
N ASN A 84 17.68 6.14 -12.56
CA ASN A 84 18.25 7.05 -13.55
C ASN A 84 19.20 6.36 -14.54
N GLU A 85 19.38 5.04 -14.45
CA GLU A 85 20.15 4.27 -15.42
C GLU A 85 19.48 4.35 -16.81
N TYR A 86 19.83 5.39 -17.55
CA TYR A 86 19.47 5.55 -18.94
C TYR A 86 20.27 4.52 -19.73
N LYS A 87 19.62 3.45 -20.19
CA LYS A 87 20.22 2.59 -21.22
C LYS A 87 20.40 3.45 -22.47
N GLN A 88 21.57 4.07 -22.66
CA GLN A 88 21.97 4.63 -23.93
C GLN A 88 21.80 3.52 -24.97
N ARG A 89 20.76 3.64 -25.79
CA ARG A 89 20.55 2.72 -26.92
C ARG A 89 21.76 2.86 -27.82
N ARG A 90 22.59 1.81 -27.90
CA ARG A 90 23.28 1.53 -29.15
C ARG A 90 22.19 1.46 -30.21
N LYS A 91 22.22 2.38 -31.18
CA LYS A 91 21.22 2.50 -32.25
C LYS A 91 20.84 1.09 -32.75
N PRO A 92 19.59 0.63 -32.60
CA PRO A 92 19.21 -0.66 -33.13
C PRO A 92 19.29 -0.60 -34.66
N LYS A 93 19.95 -1.59 -35.27
CA LYS A 93 20.04 -1.76 -36.73
C LYS A 93 18.74 -2.26 -37.36
N GLU A 94 17.74 -2.66 -36.57
CA GLU A 94 16.51 -3.32 -37.06
C GLU A 94 15.25 -2.80 -36.31
N PRO A 95 14.09 -2.65 -37.01
CA PRO A 95 12.90 -1.99 -36.47
C PRO A 95 11.89 -2.92 -35.76
N SER A 96 12.21 -4.18 -35.49
CA SER A 96 11.26 -5.12 -34.88
C SER A 96 11.69 -5.54 -33.47
N THR A 97 10.73 -5.49 -32.54
CA THR A 97 10.83 -5.81 -31.10
C THR A 97 11.68 -4.86 -30.27
N GLN A 98 11.08 -3.69 -29.99
CA GLN A 98 11.42 -2.91 -28.82
C GLN A 98 11.18 -3.76 -27.56
N ILE A 99 12.21 -4.41 -27.01
CA ILE A 99 12.17 -4.78 -25.60
C ILE A 99 12.48 -3.50 -24.83
N TYR A 100 11.47 -2.62 -24.75
CA TYR A 100 11.38 -1.73 -23.61
C TYR A 100 11.42 -2.67 -22.41
N VAL A 101 12.45 -2.59 -21.57
CA VAL A 101 12.23 -2.93 -20.16
C VAL A 101 11.36 -1.80 -19.66
N LYS A 102 10.07 -1.85 -19.98
CA LYS A 102 9.04 -1.09 -19.30
C LYS A 102 9.31 -1.35 -17.82
N ASN A 103 9.56 -0.30 -17.05
CA ASN A 103 9.35 -0.30 -15.61
C ASN A 103 10.43 -0.97 -14.76
N ARG A 104 11.64 -0.40 -14.71
CA ARG A 104 12.36 -0.33 -13.43
C ARG A 104 12.02 0.99 -12.76
N GLN A 105 10.76 1.10 -12.33
CA GLN A 105 10.38 2.18 -11.44
C GLN A 105 10.84 1.79 -10.04
N MET A 106 11.60 2.66 -9.39
CA MET A 106 12.10 2.38 -8.06
C MET A 106 11.04 2.77 -7.03
N PRO A 107 10.85 1.99 -5.95
CA PRO A 107 9.86 2.30 -4.93
C PRO A 107 9.99 3.73 -4.42
N LEU A 108 11.22 4.22 -4.25
CA LEU A 108 11.48 5.59 -3.83
C LEU A 108 11.01 6.65 -4.85
N SER A 109 11.30 6.49 -6.15
CA SER A 109 10.93 7.50 -7.16
C SER A 109 9.42 7.63 -7.31
N ILE A 110 8.71 6.51 -7.24
CA ILE A 110 7.24 6.48 -7.20
C ILE A 110 6.73 7.14 -5.91
N TYR A 111 7.29 6.75 -4.76
CA TYR A 111 6.86 7.25 -3.46
C TYR A 111 7.00 8.78 -3.35
N VAL A 112 8.14 9.33 -3.74
CA VAL A 112 8.39 10.78 -3.71
C VAL A 112 7.35 11.52 -4.54
N GLY A 113 7.14 11.08 -5.79
CA GLY A 113 6.15 11.69 -6.67
C GLY A 113 4.72 11.60 -6.15
N MET A 114 4.33 10.42 -5.66
CA MET A 114 3.00 10.21 -5.06
C MET A 114 2.79 11.06 -3.80
N LYS A 115 3.78 11.13 -2.91
CA LYS A 115 3.71 11.88 -1.65
C LYS A 115 3.64 13.39 -1.91
N VAL A 116 4.47 13.89 -2.82
CA VAL A 116 4.45 15.32 -3.20
C VAL A 116 3.12 15.66 -3.87
N HIS A 117 2.63 14.80 -4.77
CA HIS A 117 1.34 15.01 -5.41
C HIS A 117 0.18 14.94 -4.40
N SER A 118 0.21 14.03 -3.42
CA SER A 118 -0.87 13.91 -2.44
C SER A 118 -0.97 15.14 -1.54
N LEU A 119 0.17 15.69 -1.12
CA LEU A 119 0.24 16.85 -0.24
C LEU A 119 -0.05 18.17 -0.95
N THR A 120 0.42 18.33 -2.19
CA THR A 120 0.38 19.64 -2.88
C THR A 120 -0.68 19.73 -3.96
N ARG A 121 -1.09 18.60 -4.56
CA ARG A 121 -1.91 18.53 -5.78
C ARG A 121 -1.32 19.29 -6.98
N LYS A 122 -0.04 19.67 -6.95
CA LYS A 122 0.62 20.45 -8.01
C LYS A 122 1.38 19.56 -8.97
N ARG A 123 0.92 19.47 -10.22
CA ARG A 123 1.60 18.75 -11.31
C ARG A 123 3.02 19.29 -11.55
N GLN A 124 3.16 20.61 -11.68
CA GLN A 124 4.43 21.27 -11.98
C GLN A 124 5.57 20.87 -11.03
N LEU A 125 5.26 20.68 -9.74
CA LEU A 125 6.27 20.29 -8.75
C LEU A 125 6.77 18.85 -8.94
N VAL A 126 5.87 17.94 -9.31
CA VAL A 126 6.21 16.55 -9.63
C VAL A 126 7.06 16.50 -10.90
N ASP A 127 6.68 17.27 -11.91
CA ASP A 127 7.42 17.37 -13.17
C ASP A 127 8.84 17.94 -12.93
N SER A 128 9.00 18.98 -12.10
CA SER A 128 10.33 19.47 -11.73
C SER A 128 11.19 18.44 -10.99
N LEU A 129 10.60 17.63 -10.10
CA LEU A 129 11.34 16.55 -9.43
C LEU A 129 11.71 15.42 -10.40
N HIS A 130 10.86 15.17 -11.39
CA HIS A 130 11.15 14.20 -12.45
C HIS A 130 12.31 14.65 -13.34
N GLU A 131 12.34 15.93 -13.73
CA GLU A 131 13.45 16.53 -14.49
C GLU A 131 14.80 16.43 -13.76
N LEU A 132 14.79 16.47 -12.43
CA LEU A 132 15.97 16.26 -11.58
C LEU A 132 16.34 14.78 -11.37
N GLY A 133 15.56 13.83 -11.91
CA GLY A 133 15.76 12.39 -11.72
C GLY A 133 15.44 11.90 -10.31
N LEU A 134 14.64 12.64 -9.54
CA LEU A 134 14.27 12.31 -8.15
C LEU A 134 12.91 11.61 -8.04
N SER A 135 12.07 11.73 -9.07
CA SER A 135 10.71 11.22 -9.10
C SER A 135 10.38 10.61 -10.47
N GLU A 136 9.37 9.75 -10.50
CA GLU A 136 8.68 9.40 -11.75
C GLU A 136 7.89 10.59 -12.30
N SER A 137 7.53 10.51 -13.58
CA SER A 137 6.70 11.53 -14.23
C SER A 137 5.29 11.59 -13.65
N TYR A 138 4.68 12.77 -13.67
CA TYR A 138 3.31 12.95 -13.18
C TYR A 138 2.32 12.01 -13.86
N ASP A 139 2.42 11.84 -15.18
CA ASP A 139 1.51 10.99 -15.93
C ASP A 139 1.65 9.52 -15.50
N SER A 140 2.88 9.03 -15.27
CA SER A 140 3.12 7.68 -14.74
C SER A 140 2.53 7.48 -13.35
N ILE A 141 2.62 8.50 -12.49
CA ILE A 141 2.02 8.47 -11.14
C ILE A 141 0.49 8.40 -11.24
N MET A 142 -0.12 9.13 -12.17
CA MET A 142 -1.55 9.10 -12.37
C MET A 142 -2.03 7.76 -12.93
N ASP A 143 -1.24 7.13 -13.82
CA ASP A 143 -1.50 5.78 -14.32
C ASP A 143 -1.44 4.74 -13.19
N ILE A 144 -0.43 4.81 -12.32
CA ILE A 144 -0.31 3.93 -11.15
C ILE A 144 -1.51 4.10 -10.23
N LYS A 145 -1.90 5.34 -9.91
CA LYS A 145 -3.07 5.63 -9.07
C LYS A 145 -4.35 5.06 -9.68
N THR A 146 -4.54 5.23 -10.98
CA THR A 146 -5.71 4.74 -11.71
C THR A 146 -5.73 3.22 -11.72
N SER A 147 -4.60 2.57 -11.99
CA SER A 147 -4.47 1.12 -11.94
C SER A 147 -4.77 0.57 -10.55
N LEU A 148 -4.26 1.21 -9.49
CA LEU A 148 -4.54 0.81 -8.12
C LEU A 148 -6.02 0.93 -7.78
N ALA A 149 -6.66 2.05 -8.15
CA ALA A 149 -8.09 2.27 -7.94
C ALA A 149 -8.93 1.21 -8.66
N ASN A 150 -8.61 0.91 -9.92
CA ASN A 150 -9.29 -0.12 -10.70
C ASN A 150 -9.12 -1.51 -10.07
N ASN A 151 -7.93 -1.83 -9.56
CA ASN A 151 -7.69 -3.11 -8.87
C ASN A 151 -8.53 -3.23 -7.60
N ILE A 152 -8.63 -2.16 -6.80
CA ILE A 152 -9.48 -2.13 -5.60
C ILE A 152 -10.96 -2.30 -5.99
N ILE A 153 -11.43 -1.59 -7.02
CA ILE A 153 -12.81 -1.73 -7.52
C ILE A 153 -13.10 -3.16 -7.94
N ASN A 154 -12.21 -3.77 -8.72
CA ASN A 154 -12.36 -5.16 -9.16
C ASN A 154 -12.36 -6.14 -7.97
N HIS A 155 -11.52 -5.91 -6.97
CA HIS A 155 -11.52 -6.70 -5.74
C HIS A 155 -12.87 -6.61 -5.01
N CYS A 156 -13.40 -5.40 -4.79
CA CYS A 156 -14.71 -5.21 -4.18
C CYS A 156 -15.85 -5.86 -4.97
N LEU A 157 -15.79 -5.80 -6.31
CA LEU A 157 -16.78 -6.46 -7.17
C LEU A 157 -16.72 -7.99 -7.04
N ASN A 158 -15.52 -8.56 -6.90
CA ASN A 158 -15.33 -10.00 -6.73
C ASN A 158 -15.80 -10.49 -5.36
N GLU A 159 -15.50 -9.75 -4.30
CA GLU A 159 -15.94 -10.08 -2.92
C GLU A 159 -17.43 -9.77 -2.70
N GLY A 160 -18.03 -8.92 -3.55
CA GLY A 160 -19.41 -8.45 -3.39
C GLY A 160 -19.62 -7.46 -2.24
N VAL A 161 -18.55 -6.99 -1.61
CA VAL A 161 -18.54 -6.04 -0.49
C VAL A 161 -17.41 -5.04 -0.65
N VAL A 162 -17.62 -3.82 -0.18
CA VAL A 162 -16.55 -2.81 -0.08
C VAL A 162 -15.79 -3.05 1.22
N CYS A 163 -14.58 -3.58 1.11
CA CYS A 163 -13.69 -3.84 2.24
C CYS A 163 -12.31 -3.23 1.98
N PRO A 164 -11.60 -2.76 3.02
CA PRO A 164 -10.19 -2.42 2.91
C PRO A 164 -9.38 -3.60 2.36
N PRO A 165 -8.47 -3.39 1.38
CA PRO A 165 -7.70 -4.47 0.76
C PRO A 165 -6.74 -5.19 1.71
N GLN A 166 -6.52 -4.66 2.91
CA GLN A 166 -5.70 -5.29 3.96
C GLN A 166 -6.46 -6.38 4.74
N LEU A 167 -7.78 -6.48 4.59
CA LEU A 167 -8.57 -7.53 5.23
C LEU A 167 -8.34 -8.87 4.54
N ARG A 168 -8.08 -9.90 5.34
CA ARG A 168 -7.87 -11.26 4.85
C ARG A 168 -9.20 -11.99 4.72
N THR A 169 -9.39 -12.68 3.60
CA THR A 169 -10.54 -13.55 3.39
C THR A 169 -10.48 -14.74 4.34
N GLY A 170 -11.61 -15.09 4.96
CA GLY A 170 -11.75 -16.31 5.77
C GLY A 170 -11.36 -16.17 7.26
N GLU A 171 -10.96 -14.98 7.70
CA GLU A 171 -10.68 -14.69 9.11
C GLU A 171 -11.92 -14.11 9.83
N PHE A 172 -11.91 -14.15 11.16
CA PHE A 172 -12.99 -13.60 11.96
C PHE A 172 -12.80 -12.10 12.19
N ASP A 173 -13.80 -11.32 11.76
CA ASP A 173 -13.81 -9.87 11.89
C ASP A 173 -14.85 -9.41 12.92
N VAL A 174 -14.44 -8.49 13.79
CA VAL A 174 -15.33 -7.74 14.69
C VAL A 174 -15.46 -6.33 14.15
N GLY A 175 -16.68 -5.94 13.77
CA GLY A 175 -17.00 -4.59 13.35
C GLY A 175 -17.66 -3.79 14.48
N ALA A 176 -17.27 -2.53 14.63
CA ALA A 176 -18.01 -1.52 15.39
C ALA A 176 -18.46 -0.43 14.41
N ALA A 177 -19.74 -0.11 14.41
CA ALA A 177 -20.30 1.00 13.63
C ALA A 177 -20.81 2.07 14.60
N ASP A 178 -20.41 3.31 14.37
CA ASP A 178 -20.81 4.46 15.19
C ASP A 178 -21.23 5.63 14.31
N ASN A 179 -22.13 6.47 14.80
CA ASN A 179 -22.55 7.67 14.09
C ASN A 179 -21.51 8.77 14.30
N ILE A 180 -21.08 9.37 13.20
CA ILE A 180 -20.25 10.56 13.21
C ILE A 180 -21.16 11.73 12.92
N ASP A 181 -21.61 12.39 13.98
CA ASP A 181 -22.44 13.59 13.93
C ASP A 181 -21.59 14.79 14.32
N ASP A 182 -21.25 15.64 13.34
CA ASP A 182 -20.64 16.95 13.62
C ASP A 182 -21.70 18.06 13.48
N ASN A 183 -21.74 18.91 14.50
CA ASN A 183 -22.67 20.01 14.68
C ASN A 183 -24.16 19.66 14.40
N PRO A 184 -24.82 18.87 15.28
CA PRO A 184 -26.22 18.48 15.12
C PRO A 184 -27.22 19.66 15.14
N SER A 185 -26.75 20.87 15.43
CA SER A 185 -27.54 22.10 15.51
C SER A 185 -27.52 22.93 14.23
N SER A 186 -26.67 22.60 13.25
CA SER A 186 -26.60 23.34 11.98
C SER A 186 -27.79 23.02 11.09
N THR A 187 -28.52 24.05 10.68
CA THR A 187 -29.62 23.96 9.70
C THR A 187 -29.14 24.00 8.24
N THR A 188 -27.82 24.05 8.02
CA THR A 188 -27.21 24.09 6.69
C THR A 188 -26.28 22.90 6.49
N SER A 189 -26.40 22.22 5.35
CA SER A 189 -25.60 21.06 4.94
C SER A 189 -24.11 21.36 4.69
N ILE A 190 -23.71 22.64 4.78
CA ILE A 190 -22.33 23.09 4.62
C ILE A 190 -21.53 22.96 5.92
N GLY A 191 -22.22 22.89 7.08
CA GLY A 191 -21.60 22.87 8.40
C GLY A 191 -22.09 21.75 9.32
N SER A 192 -22.87 20.80 8.82
CA SER A 192 -23.20 19.53 9.51
C SER A 192 -22.73 18.35 8.69
N PHE A 193 -22.10 17.39 9.36
CA PHE A 193 -21.72 16.10 8.76
C PHE A 193 -22.46 14.99 9.50
N HIS A 194 -23.17 14.16 8.74
CA HIS A 194 -23.79 12.94 9.24
C HIS A 194 -23.20 11.77 8.46
N GLY A 195 -22.43 10.93 9.15
CA GLY A 195 -21.83 9.75 8.57
C GLY A 195 -21.89 8.57 9.52
N THR A 196 -21.63 7.37 8.99
CA THR A 196 -21.40 6.18 9.80
C THR A 196 -19.92 5.83 9.71
N GLY A 197 -19.21 5.93 10.84
CA GLY A 197 -17.87 5.39 10.99
C GLY A 197 -17.95 3.89 11.22
N ILE A 198 -17.16 3.11 10.49
CA ILE A 198 -17.05 1.66 10.68
C ILE A 198 -15.60 1.34 11.03
N SER A 199 -15.38 0.76 12.21
CA SER A 199 -14.10 0.20 12.63
C SER A 199 -14.14 -1.32 12.49
N LEU A 200 -13.14 -1.90 11.83
CA LEU A 200 -13.02 -3.35 11.63
C LEU A 200 -11.77 -3.86 12.35
N PHE A 201 -11.93 -4.88 13.18
CA PHE A 201 -10.86 -5.57 13.90
C PHE A 201 -10.81 -7.02 13.45
N GLN A 202 -9.72 -7.41 12.78
CA GLN A 202 -9.52 -8.78 12.31
C GLN A 202 -8.66 -9.56 13.31
N ASN A 203 -9.25 -10.56 13.95
CA ASN A 203 -8.52 -11.45 14.85
C ASN A 203 -7.95 -12.61 14.04
N CYS A 204 -6.66 -12.50 13.69
CA CYS A 204 -5.94 -13.62 13.09
C CYS A 204 -5.93 -14.77 14.10
N ALA A 205 -6.67 -15.84 13.82
CA ALA A 205 -6.52 -17.05 14.61
C ALA A 205 -5.15 -17.64 14.28
N VAL A 206 -4.14 -17.39 15.13
CA VAL A 206 -3.00 -18.29 15.19
C VAL A 206 -3.63 -19.67 15.40
N THR A 207 -3.47 -20.57 14.44
CA THR A 207 -3.69 -22.00 14.61
C THR A 207 -2.74 -22.46 15.72
N LEU A 208 -3.12 -22.20 16.98
CA LEU A 208 -2.59 -22.97 18.07
C LEU A 208 -3.08 -24.39 17.78
N PRO A 209 -2.19 -25.39 17.69
CA PRO A 209 -2.61 -26.77 17.54
C PRO A 209 -3.63 -27.04 18.63
N ASN A 210 -4.79 -27.53 18.21
CA ASN A 210 -5.95 -27.72 19.07
C ASN A 210 -5.47 -28.48 20.33
N PRO A 211 -5.63 -27.93 21.56
CA PRO A 211 -5.12 -28.59 22.77
C PRO A 211 -5.72 -29.98 23.00
N ARG A 212 -6.80 -30.30 22.28
CA ARG A 212 -7.47 -31.60 22.27
C ARG A 212 -6.82 -32.66 21.37
N GLU A 213 -5.89 -32.27 20.49
CA GLU A 213 -5.22 -33.20 19.56
C GLU A 213 -3.89 -33.76 20.10
N LYS A 214 -3.38 -33.20 21.21
CA LYS A 214 -2.19 -33.74 21.90
C LYS A 214 -2.44 -35.02 22.70
N ARG A 215 -3.68 -35.52 22.77
CA ARG A 215 -4.03 -36.69 23.60
C ARG A 215 -4.18 -38.01 22.84
N LEU A 216 -3.82 -38.05 21.56
CA LEU A 216 -3.95 -39.25 20.71
C LEU A 216 -2.62 -39.97 20.40
N TRP A 217 -1.48 -39.46 20.88
CA TRP A 217 -0.16 -40.04 20.59
C TRP A 217 0.60 -40.53 21.83
N GLU A 218 0.05 -40.38 23.05
CA GLU A 218 0.71 -40.83 24.30
C GLU A 218 0.16 -42.17 24.84
N THR A 219 -0.70 -42.86 24.09
CA THR A 219 -1.18 -44.20 24.45
C THR A 219 -1.19 -45.11 23.22
N SER A 220 -0.01 -45.50 22.76
CA SER A 220 0.20 -46.70 21.94
C SER A 220 1.69 -47.07 22.07
N ASP A 221 1.91 -48.05 22.95
CA ASP A 221 3.08 -48.95 23.13
C ASP A 221 4.51 -48.38 23.22
#